data_AF-A0AAV6LAW8-F1
#
_entry.id   AF-A0AAV6LAW8-F1
#
_cell.length_a   1.000
_cell.length_b   1.000
_cell.length_c   1.000
_cell.angle_alpha   90.00
_cell.angle_beta   90.00
_cell.angle_gamma   90.00
#
_symmetry.space_group_name_H-M   'P 1'
#
loop_
_entity.id
_entity.type
_entity.pdbx_description
1 polymer ?
#
loop_
_entity_poly.entity_id
_entity_poly.type
_entity_poly.pdbx_seq_one_letter_code
_entity_poly.pdbx_strand_id
1 'polypeptide(L)'
;MGIMENAVVLLCKRGDVSCGVLLERTLSFQSLMTKLFAKWKDLTEGSFFLSYSFAGHPKCLLESDENLCVLYALTLSSRTECVDVAIKDLVDTNSVGTQVDLLPSFSGNNKSKVLKSAGWCNAIVGVGQVFLDGAVGFRDALSMYSLFHGFKYVYAKNDAQTVTLFVWKGIHQRNVIGL
;
A
#
# COMPACT_ATOMS: atom_id res chain seq x y z
N MET A 1 -12.56 -5.52 -32.81
CA MET A 1 -12.19 -4.31 -32.06
C MET A 1 -12.06 -4.74 -30.61
N GLY A 2 -10.84 -5.04 -30.18
CA GLY A 2 -10.59 -5.73 -28.90
C GLY A 2 -10.85 -4.81 -27.72
N ILE A 3 -11.69 -5.25 -26.81
CA ILE A 3 -12.03 -4.49 -25.61
C ILE A 3 -10.81 -4.55 -24.69
N MET A 4 -10.12 -3.43 -24.46
CA MET A 4 -9.21 -3.28 -23.32
C MET A 4 -10.05 -3.19 -22.04
N GLU A 5 -10.78 -4.27 -21.74
CA GLU A 5 -11.68 -4.32 -20.60
C GLU A 5 -10.81 -4.44 -19.33
N ASN A 6 -10.65 -3.32 -18.63
CA ASN A 6 -9.93 -3.12 -17.37
C ASN A 6 -8.40 -2.89 -17.44
N ALA A 7 -7.94 -2.12 -18.43
CA ALA A 7 -6.58 -1.56 -18.37
C ALA A 7 -6.52 -0.44 -17.32
N VAL A 8 -5.67 -0.61 -16.30
CA VAL A 8 -5.45 0.42 -15.26
C VAL A 8 -4.09 1.06 -15.48
N VAL A 9 -4.01 2.39 -15.43
CA VAL A 9 -2.76 3.13 -15.62
C VAL A 9 -2.27 3.70 -14.28
N LEU A 10 -1.03 3.37 -13.90
CA LEU A 10 -0.29 4.12 -12.88
C LEU A 10 0.21 5.41 -13.51
N LEU A 11 -0.32 6.56 -13.08
CA LEU A 11 0.17 7.87 -13.48
C LEU A 11 1.23 8.33 -12.48
N CYS A 12 2.48 8.00 -12.78
CA CYS A 12 3.63 8.35 -11.94
C CYS A 12 3.99 9.83 -12.13
N LYS A 13 3.95 10.62 -11.06
CA LYS A 13 4.16 12.08 -11.07
C LYS A 13 5.37 12.47 -10.23
N ARG A 14 6.25 13.31 -10.78
CA ARG A 14 7.37 13.96 -10.10
C ARG A 14 7.43 15.42 -10.53
N GLY A 15 7.13 16.34 -9.62
CA GLY A 15 6.91 17.75 -9.97
C GLY A 15 5.81 17.89 -11.04
N ASP A 16 6.10 18.62 -12.11
CA ASP A 16 5.17 18.86 -13.24
C ASP A 16 5.22 17.78 -14.32
N VAL A 17 6.08 16.76 -14.17
CA VAL A 17 6.25 15.70 -15.17
C VAL A 17 5.52 14.44 -14.74
N SER A 18 4.79 13.83 -15.67
CA SER A 18 4.11 12.55 -15.46
C SER A 18 4.53 11.48 -16.48
N CYS A 19 4.49 10.22 -16.07
CA CYS A 19 4.70 9.05 -16.90
C CYS A 19 3.63 7.99 -16.59
N GLY A 20 2.94 7.51 -17.62
CA GLY A 20 1.98 6.41 -17.49
C GLY A 20 2.69 5.06 -17.56
N VAL A 21 2.39 4.18 -16.60
CA VAL A 21 2.81 2.78 -16.61
C VAL A 21 1.55 1.91 -16.52
N LEU A 22 1.42 0.95 -17.43
CA LEU A 22 0.28 0.02 -17.40
C LEU A 22 0.39 -0.89 -16.18
N LEU A 23 -0.65 -0.92 -15.35
CA LEU A 23 -0.76 -1.83 -14.22
C LEU A 23 -1.33 -3.16 -14.69
N GLU A 24 -0.45 -4.05 -15.08
CA GLU A 24 -0.79 -5.43 -15.42
C GLU A 24 -0.60 -6.35 -14.21
N ARG A 25 -1.30 -7.49 -14.17
CA ARG A 25 -1.10 -8.52 -13.14
C ARG A 25 0.35 -8.98 -13.03
N THR A 26 1.09 -8.92 -14.13
CA THR A 26 2.48 -9.37 -14.24
C THR A 26 3.49 -8.24 -14.01
N LEU A 27 3.05 -7.01 -13.73
CA LEU A 27 3.95 -5.91 -13.45
C LEU A 27 4.67 -6.15 -12.12
N SER A 28 6.00 -6.25 -12.17
CA SER A 28 6.84 -6.24 -10.97
C SER A 28 7.31 -4.83 -10.61
N PHE A 29 7.62 -4.63 -9.34
CA PHE A 29 8.18 -3.42 -8.78
C PHE A 29 9.52 -3.09 -9.44
N GLN A 30 10.37 -4.10 -9.66
CA GLN A 30 11.61 -3.91 -10.40
C GLN A 30 11.38 -3.39 -11.83
N SER A 31 10.35 -3.90 -12.52
CA SER A 31 9.99 -3.45 -13.87
C SER A 31 9.44 -2.02 -13.86
N LEU A 32 8.62 -1.68 -12.85
CA LEU A 32 8.15 -0.31 -12.62
C LEU A 32 9.34 0.64 -12.40
N MET A 33 10.22 0.31 -11.46
CA MET A 33 11.42 1.11 -11.16
C MET A 33 12.30 1.29 -12.40
N THR A 34 12.50 0.24 -13.19
CA THR A 34 13.24 0.32 -14.46
C THR A 34 12.62 1.34 -15.42
N LYS A 35 11.29 1.39 -15.54
CA LYS A 35 10.58 2.40 -16.35
C LYS A 35 10.74 3.82 -15.77
N LEU A 36 10.72 3.96 -14.45
CA LEU A 36 10.94 5.25 -13.79
C LEU A 36 12.37 5.78 -14.02
N PHE A 37 13.41 4.96 -13.81
CA PHE A 37 14.80 5.33 -14.09
C PHE A 37 15.06 5.55 -15.58
N ALA A 38 14.32 4.89 -16.47
CA ALA A 38 14.37 5.19 -17.89
C ALA A 38 13.84 6.59 -18.20
N LYS A 39 12.78 7.03 -17.50
CA LYS A 39 12.12 8.33 -17.69
C LYS A 39 12.84 9.48 -17.00
N TRP A 40 13.29 9.30 -15.77
CA TRP A 40 14.01 10.29 -14.96
C TRP A 40 15.42 9.78 -14.67
N LYS A 41 16.39 10.30 -15.42
CA LYS A 41 17.81 9.90 -15.34
C LYS A 41 18.52 10.38 -14.08
N ASP A 42 17.93 11.37 -13.42
CA ASP A 42 18.40 11.96 -12.17
C ASP A 42 17.86 11.24 -10.92
N LEU A 43 16.96 10.26 -11.08
CA LEU A 43 16.55 9.40 -9.97
C LEU A 43 17.70 8.49 -9.57
N THR A 44 18.01 8.46 -8.27
CA THR A 44 18.97 7.53 -7.68
C THR A 44 18.21 6.53 -6.81
N GLU A 45 18.57 5.25 -6.87
CA GLU A 45 17.95 4.25 -6.02
C GLU A 45 18.16 4.58 -4.54
N GLY A 46 17.10 4.54 -3.75
CA GLY A 46 17.12 4.93 -2.33
C GLY A 46 17.01 6.44 -2.06
N SER A 47 17.06 7.31 -3.08
CA SER A 47 16.91 8.77 -2.91
C SER A 47 15.46 9.24 -3.01
N PHE A 48 14.50 8.33 -3.16
CA PHE A 48 13.09 8.65 -3.29
C PHE A 48 12.21 7.50 -2.79
N PHE A 49 10.92 7.80 -2.60
CA PHE A 49 9.89 6.80 -2.34
C PHE A 49 8.66 7.03 -3.22
N LEU A 50 7.93 5.95 -3.49
CA LEU A 50 6.69 5.98 -4.23
C LEU A 50 5.51 5.91 -3.27
N SER A 51 4.49 6.72 -3.52
CA SER A 51 3.25 6.71 -2.75
C SER A 51 2.03 6.89 -3.63
N TYR A 52 0.93 6.23 -3.29
CA TYR A 52 -0.37 6.43 -3.93
C TYR A 52 -1.44 6.74 -2.88
N SER A 53 -2.58 7.27 -3.34
CA SER A 53 -3.74 7.52 -2.50
C SER A 53 -4.91 6.67 -3.00
N PHE A 54 -5.65 6.03 -2.11
CA PHE A 54 -6.81 5.22 -2.48
C PHE A 54 -7.88 5.26 -1.41
N ALA A 55 -9.11 5.63 -1.79
CA ALA A 55 -10.36 5.58 -1.00
C ALA A 55 -10.21 5.55 0.54
N GLY A 56 -9.84 6.70 1.15
CA GLY A 56 -9.68 6.84 2.61
C GLY A 56 -8.25 6.62 3.13
N HIS A 57 -7.34 6.15 2.28
CA HIS A 57 -5.93 5.94 2.59
C HIS A 57 -5.06 6.88 1.73
N PRO A 58 -4.69 8.07 2.24
CA PRO A 58 -4.08 9.12 1.41
C PRO A 58 -2.58 8.91 1.12
N LYS A 59 -1.90 7.97 1.78
CA LYS A 59 -0.42 7.83 1.70
C LYS A 59 0.02 6.37 1.79
N CYS A 60 -0.47 5.53 0.88
CA CYS A 60 -0.02 4.15 0.78
C CYS A 60 1.35 4.10 0.10
N LEU A 61 2.30 3.35 0.67
CA LEU A 61 3.63 3.17 0.08
C LEU A 61 3.60 2.09 -0.99
N LEU A 62 4.44 2.27 -2.01
CA LEU A 62 4.67 1.30 -3.06
C LEU A 62 6.17 0.97 -3.08
N GLU A 63 6.55 -0.13 -2.44
CA GLU A 63 7.95 -0.52 -2.23
C GLU A 63 8.22 -1.99 -2.62
N SER A 64 7.18 -2.76 -2.95
CA SER A 64 7.30 -4.18 -3.30
C SER A 64 6.24 -4.68 -4.29
N ASP A 65 6.45 -5.90 -4.80
CA ASP A 65 5.49 -6.62 -5.64
C ASP A 65 4.17 -6.86 -4.92
N GLU A 66 4.20 -7.10 -3.61
CA GLU A 66 2.97 -7.30 -2.83
C GLU A 66 2.15 -6.01 -2.75
N ASN A 67 2.78 -4.82 -2.67
CA ASN A 67 2.04 -3.56 -2.73
C ASN A 67 1.41 -3.34 -4.11
N LEU A 68 2.09 -3.74 -5.18
CA LEU A 68 1.54 -3.69 -6.54
C LEU A 68 0.35 -4.64 -6.70
N CYS A 69 0.43 -5.85 -6.13
CA CYS A 69 -0.67 -6.80 -6.12
C CYS A 69 -1.89 -6.23 -5.39
N VAL A 70 -1.68 -5.63 -4.22
CA VAL A 70 -2.73 -4.95 -3.45
C VAL A 70 -3.34 -3.81 -4.27
N LEU A 71 -2.51 -2.98 -4.90
CA LEU A 71 -2.97 -1.88 -5.74
C LEU A 71 -3.81 -2.38 -6.93
N TYR A 72 -3.37 -3.45 -7.59
CA TYR A 72 -4.12 -4.07 -8.69
C TYR A 72 -5.46 -4.67 -8.23
N ALA A 73 -5.49 -5.32 -7.05
CA ALA A 73 -6.74 -5.82 -6.48
C ALA A 73 -7.72 -4.68 -6.14
N LEU A 74 -7.20 -3.58 -5.58
CA LEU A 74 -7.96 -2.37 -5.27
C LEU A 74 -8.62 -1.80 -6.52
N THR A 75 -7.85 -1.61 -7.59
CA THR A 75 -8.35 -0.99 -8.82
C THR A 75 -9.40 -1.84 -9.54
N LEU A 76 -9.28 -3.18 -9.48
CA LEU A 76 -10.32 -4.09 -9.94
C LEU A 76 -11.60 -3.99 -9.10
N SER A 77 -11.47 -3.86 -7.78
CA SER A 77 -12.61 -3.78 -6.87
C SER A 77 -13.39 -2.47 -6.97
N SER A 78 -12.69 -1.36 -7.24
CA SER A 78 -13.25 -0.01 -7.35
C SER A 78 -13.55 0.43 -8.78
N ARG A 79 -13.21 -0.39 -9.79
CA ARG A 79 -13.26 -0.05 -11.22
C ARG A 79 -12.50 1.25 -11.54
N THR A 80 -11.33 1.41 -10.92
CA THR A 80 -10.49 2.58 -11.13
C THR A 80 -9.61 2.38 -12.35
N GLU A 81 -9.76 3.24 -13.36
CA GLU A 81 -9.00 3.18 -14.61
C GLU A 81 -7.61 3.80 -14.50
N CYS A 82 -7.40 4.67 -13.50
CA CYS A 82 -6.12 5.36 -13.31
C CYS A 82 -5.82 5.62 -11.83
N VAL A 83 -4.57 5.40 -11.42
CA VAL A 83 -4.08 5.68 -10.07
C VAL A 83 -2.91 6.64 -10.14
N ASP A 84 -3.00 7.74 -9.40
CA ASP A 84 -1.89 8.66 -9.22
C ASP A 84 -0.83 8.07 -8.27
N VAL A 85 0.41 7.99 -8.76
CA VAL A 85 1.57 7.56 -7.99
C VAL A 85 2.53 8.74 -7.88
N ALA A 86 2.72 9.28 -6.68
CA ALA A 86 3.68 10.36 -6.42
C ALA A 86 5.07 9.80 -6.15
N ILE A 87 6.06 10.30 -6.90
CA ILE A 87 7.49 10.10 -6.66
C ILE A 87 7.98 11.26 -5.80
N LYS A 88 8.48 10.95 -4.60
CA LYS A 88 8.90 11.96 -3.62
C LYS A 88 10.36 11.74 -3.27
N ASP A 89 11.17 12.77 -3.50
CA ASP A 89 12.60 12.74 -3.18
C ASP A 89 12.79 12.77 -1.65
N LEU A 90 13.72 11.95 -1.17
CA LEU A 90 14.17 11.95 0.22
C LEU A 90 15.23 13.03 0.33
N VAL A 91 14.83 14.26 0.67
CA VAL A 91 15.76 15.40 0.76
C VAL A 91 16.80 15.12 1.83
N ASP A 92 18.07 14.98 1.43
CA ASP A 92 19.21 15.08 2.34
C ASP A 92 19.27 16.51 2.86
N THR A 93 18.88 16.72 4.12
CA THR A 93 18.98 18.03 4.78
C THR A 93 20.44 18.38 5.00
N ASN A 94 21.09 18.99 4.01
CA ASN A 94 22.31 19.77 4.18
C ASN A 94 22.45 20.80 3.03
N SER A 95 21.52 21.74 2.93
CA SER A 95 21.74 23.02 2.24
C SER A 95 20.82 24.10 2.80
N VAL A 96 21.42 25.14 3.35
CA VAL A 96 20.79 26.36 3.89
C VAL A 96 20.05 27.12 2.79
N GLY A 97 18.81 27.55 3.04
CA GLY A 97 18.14 28.50 2.14
C GLY A 97 16.64 28.71 2.34
N THR A 98 16.28 29.45 3.39
CA THR A 98 15.02 30.21 3.59
C THR A 98 13.76 29.45 3.99
N GLN A 99 13.39 29.71 5.24
CA GLN A 99 12.21 29.34 5.99
C GLN A 99 10.94 29.96 5.39
N VAL A 100 9.93 29.15 5.10
CA VAL A 100 8.53 29.47 5.44
C VAL A 100 7.91 28.22 6.04
N ASP A 101 7.52 28.36 7.31
CA ASP A 101 6.92 27.34 8.16
C ASP A 101 5.75 26.61 7.51
N LEU A 102 5.68 25.29 7.70
CA LEU A 102 4.53 24.57 8.25
C LEU A 102 4.90 23.08 8.35
N LEU A 103 5.41 22.64 9.50
CA LEU A 103 5.11 21.33 10.15
C LEU A 103 5.93 21.20 11.45
N PRO A 104 5.32 20.83 12.59
CA PRO A 104 6.00 20.78 13.88
C PRO A 104 6.91 19.55 13.98
N SER A 105 8.19 19.84 14.27
CA SER A 105 9.15 19.05 15.05
C SER A 105 9.06 17.52 14.99
N PHE A 106 10.00 16.91 14.27
CA PHE A 106 10.59 15.64 14.69
C PHE A 106 12.11 15.82 14.90
N SER A 107 12.51 16.55 15.94
CA SER A 107 13.80 16.29 16.57
C SER A 107 13.61 15.11 17.55
N GLY A 108 14.19 13.97 17.22
CA GLY A 108 14.11 12.76 18.03
C GLY A 108 14.93 11.61 17.50
N ASN A 109 16.25 11.69 17.70
CA ASN A 109 17.26 10.64 17.64
C ASN A 109 17.41 9.77 16.38
N ASN A 110 18.60 9.90 15.82
CA ASN A 110 19.28 8.98 14.92
C ASN A 110 19.26 7.55 15.47
N LYS A 111 18.33 6.74 14.97
CA LYS A 111 18.57 5.34 14.71
C LYS A 111 18.11 5.14 13.29
N SER A 112 19.00 4.62 12.43
CA SER A 112 18.60 4.02 11.16
C SER A 112 17.41 3.10 11.49
N LYS A 113 16.20 3.55 11.16
CA LYS A 113 15.01 2.72 11.23
C LYS A 113 15.24 1.74 10.10
N VAL A 114 15.79 0.58 10.44
CA VAL A 114 15.63 -0.64 9.67
C VAL A 114 14.15 -0.66 9.27
N LEU A 115 13.90 -0.36 8.00
CA LEU A 115 12.56 -0.29 7.46
C LEU A 115 12.00 -1.69 7.63
N LYS A 116 10.92 -1.79 8.42
CA LYS A 116 10.25 -3.06 8.70
C LYS A 116 9.63 -3.56 7.39
N SER A 117 10.43 -4.29 6.64
CA SER A 117 10.06 -5.05 5.47
C SER A 117 8.83 -5.91 5.76
N ALA A 118 7.89 -5.93 4.81
CA ALA A 118 7.02 -7.07 4.52
C ALA A 118 6.24 -7.75 5.67
N GLY A 119 5.97 -7.08 6.80
CA GLY A 119 5.37 -7.74 7.97
C GLY A 119 3.89 -8.15 7.81
N TRP A 120 3.17 -7.57 6.85
CA TRP A 120 1.72 -7.77 6.73
C TRP A 120 1.33 -9.06 5.99
N CYS A 121 2.14 -9.55 5.04
CA CYS A 121 1.83 -10.76 4.28
C CYS A 121 1.90 -12.03 5.14
N ASN A 122 2.58 -11.94 6.29
CA ASN A 122 2.61 -12.94 7.35
C ASN A 122 1.89 -12.45 8.63
N ALA A 123 1.08 -11.39 8.57
CA ALA A 123 0.43 -10.87 9.76
C ALA A 123 -0.75 -11.72 10.23
N ILE A 124 -1.34 -12.55 9.38
CA ILE A 124 -2.34 -13.55 9.79
C ILE A 124 -1.87 -14.92 9.28
N VAL A 125 -1.24 -15.69 10.16
CA VAL A 125 -0.62 -17.00 9.85
C VAL A 125 -1.55 -18.16 10.19
N GLY A 126 -2.48 -17.97 11.13
CA GLY A 126 -3.42 -19.01 11.52
C GLY A 126 -4.27 -18.67 12.75
N VAL A 127 -5.08 -19.64 13.17
CA VAL A 127 -5.96 -19.55 14.34
C VAL A 127 -5.12 -19.56 15.63
N GLY A 128 -5.46 -18.70 16.60
CA GLY A 128 -4.76 -18.62 17.89
C GLY A 128 -3.54 -17.69 17.91
N GLN A 129 -3.31 -16.91 16.85
CA GLN A 129 -2.22 -15.93 16.79
C GLN A 129 -2.47 -14.72 17.70
N VAL A 130 -1.45 -14.31 18.46
CA VAL A 130 -1.49 -13.11 19.31
C VAL A 130 -0.92 -11.91 18.57
N PHE A 131 -1.66 -10.80 18.57
CA PHE A 131 -1.24 -9.52 17.98
C PHE A 131 -0.61 -8.64 19.05
N LEU A 132 0.52 -8.00 18.73
CA LEU A 132 1.25 -7.13 19.66
C LEU A 132 0.38 -5.95 20.14
N ASP A 133 -0.41 -5.39 19.23
CA ASP A 133 -1.40 -4.33 19.49
C ASP A 133 -2.81 -4.89 19.77
N GLY A 134 -2.91 -6.18 20.11
CA GLY A 134 -4.15 -6.88 20.42
C GLY A 134 -5.21 -6.75 19.32
N ALA A 135 -6.44 -6.45 19.73
CA ALA A 135 -7.57 -6.30 18.82
C ALA A 135 -7.38 -5.20 17.76
N VAL A 136 -6.59 -4.15 18.06
CA VAL A 136 -6.29 -3.07 17.10
C VAL A 136 -5.43 -3.60 15.96
N GLY A 137 -4.30 -4.23 16.29
CA GLY A 137 -3.41 -4.82 15.30
C GLY A 137 -4.09 -5.91 14.46
N PHE A 138 -5.00 -6.68 15.07
CA PHE A 138 -5.80 -7.65 14.33
C PHE A 138 -6.72 -7.00 13.29
N ARG A 139 -7.41 -5.90 13.62
CA ARG A 139 -8.31 -5.21 12.67
C ARG A 139 -7.56 -4.63 11.48
N ASP A 140 -6.38 -4.04 11.72
CA ASP A 140 -5.55 -3.48 10.66
C ASP A 140 -5.01 -4.57 9.73
N ALA A 141 -4.52 -5.67 10.31
CA ALA A 141 -4.09 -6.83 9.54
C ALA A 141 -5.24 -7.47 8.75
N LEU A 142 -6.42 -7.60 9.37
CA LEU A 142 -7.61 -8.19 8.76
C LEU A 142 -8.13 -7.37 7.57
N SER A 143 -8.13 -6.04 7.70
CA SER A 143 -8.49 -5.12 6.61
C SER A 143 -7.65 -5.41 5.37
N MET A 144 -6.32 -5.41 5.53
CA MET A 144 -5.39 -5.68 4.43
C MET A 144 -5.48 -7.12 3.92
N TYR A 145 -5.65 -8.10 4.81
CA TYR A 145 -5.77 -9.51 4.45
C TYR A 145 -7.07 -9.80 3.68
N SER A 146 -8.19 -9.18 4.06
CA SER A 146 -9.48 -9.30 3.37
C SER A 146 -9.44 -8.73 1.96
N LEU A 147 -8.75 -7.60 1.83
CA LEU A 147 -8.51 -6.92 0.56
C LEU A 147 -7.67 -7.79 -0.38
N PHE A 148 -6.56 -8.34 0.14
CA PHE A 148 -5.66 -9.19 -0.63
C PHE A 148 -6.32 -10.50 -1.08
N HIS A 149 -7.06 -11.17 -0.19
CA HIS A 149 -7.69 -12.46 -0.50
C HIS A 149 -9.10 -12.36 -1.11
N GLY A 150 -9.62 -11.14 -1.26
CA GLY A 150 -10.90 -10.85 -1.91
C GLY A 150 -12.11 -11.41 -1.16
N PHE A 151 -12.06 -11.45 0.17
CA PHE A 151 -13.21 -11.81 0.98
C PHE A 151 -13.77 -10.58 1.69
N LYS A 152 -15.07 -10.60 1.96
CA LYS A 152 -15.72 -9.59 2.77
C LYS A 152 -15.98 -10.17 4.15
N TYR A 153 -16.07 -9.31 5.14
CA TYR A 153 -16.36 -9.71 6.51
C TYR A 153 -17.24 -8.69 7.21
N VAL A 154 -17.95 -9.15 8.25
CA VAL A 154 -18.61 -8.27 9.23
C VAL A 154 -18.23 -8.75 10.64
N TYR A 155 -18.07 -7.80 11.54
CA TYR A 155 -17.85 -8.06 12.95
C TYR A 155 -19.11 -8.66 13.58
N ALA A 156 -19.03 -9.91 14.01
CA ALA A 156 -20.01 -10.54 14.89
C ALA A 156 -19.87 -10.02 16.33
N LYS A 157 -18.62 -9.76 16.73
CA LYS A 157 -18.24 -9.18 18.02
C LYS A 157 -16.94 -8.40 17.83
N ASN A 158 -16.85 -7.19 18.38
CA ASN A 158 -15.66 -6.34 18.24
C ASN A 158 -15.49 -5.50 19.50
N ASP A 159 -14.91 -6.09 20.53
CA ASP A 159 -14.54 -5.39 21.75
C ASP A 159 -13.01 -5.26 21.86
N ALA A 160 -12.53 -4.64 22.95
CA ALA A 160 -11.11 -4.37 23.13
C ALA A 160 -10.25 -5.63 23.26
N GLN A 161 -10.85 -6.78 23.57
CA GLN A 161 -10.15 -8.03 23.86
C GLN A 161 -10.45 -9.13 22.84
N THR A 162 -11.68 -9.19 22.31
CA THR A 162 -12.14 -10.25 21.42
C THR A 162 -12.78 -9.67 20.16
N VAL A 163 -12.39 -10.26 19.03
CA VAL A 163 -12.91 -9.90 17.71
C VAL A 163 -13.37 -11.17 17.01
N THR A 164 -14.66 -11.27 16.73
CA THR A 164 -15.29 -12.39 16.03
C THR A 164 -15.86 -11.89 14.72
N LEU A 165 -15.67 -12.66 13.64
CA LEU A 165 -16.01 -12.26 12.29
C LEU A 165 -16.86 -13.31 11.60
N PHE A 166 -17.80 -12.84 10.79
CA PHE A 166 -18.39 -13.62 9.72
C PHE A 166 -17.67 -13.25 8.42
N VAL A 167 -17.16 -14.25 7.71
CA VAL A 167 -16.39 -14.08 6.47
C VAL A 167 -17.16 -14.73 5.30
N TRP A 168 -17.13 -14.08 4.14
CA TRP A 168 -17.71 -14.62 2.91
C TRP A 168 -16.87 -14.32 1.68
N LYS A 169 -16.82 -15.30 0.77
CA LYS A 169 -16.12 -15.22 -0.52
C LYS A 169 -17.09 -15.70 -1.61
N GLY A 170 -17.76 -14.77 -2.29
CA GLY A 170 -18.85 -15.09 -3.21
C GLY A 170 -20.13 -15.58 -2.50
N ILE A 171 -21.08 -16.17 -3.26
CA ILE A 171 -22.44 -16.58 -2.80
C ILE A 171 -22.44 -17.76 -1.81
N HIS A 172 -21.27 -18.30 -1.43
CA HIS A 172 -21.19 -19.41 -0.48
C HIS A 172 -20.50 -19.02 0.83
N GLN A 173 -21.26 -19.12 1.93
CA GLN A 173 -20.79 -19.05 3.31
C GLN A 173 -19.85 -20.22 3.59
N ARG A 174 -18.60 -19.95 4.00
CA ARG A 174 -17.84 -20.88 4.86
C ARG A 174 -16.88 -20.14 5.80
N ASN A 175 -16.98 -20.57 7.06
CA ASN A 175 -16.04 -20.52 8.16
C ASN A 175 -15.92 -19.23 9.00
N VAL A 176 -16.14 -19.44 10.29
CA VAL A 176 -15.86 -18.53 11.41
C VAL A 176 -14.37 -18.61 11.72
N ILE A 177 -13.67 -17.49 11.67
CA ILE A 177 -12.33 -17.36 12.24
C ILE A 177 -12.50 -16.50 13.48
N GLY A 178 -12.32 -17.11 14.65
CA GLY A 178 -12.33 -16.45 15.95
C GLY A 178 -10.94 -16.43 16.56
N LEU A 179 -10.62 -15.32 17.22
CA LEU A 179 -9.58 -15.21 18.24
C LEU A 179 -10.25 -15.16 19.61
#